data_AF-A0A4P7LJU4-F1
#
_entry.id   AF-A0A4P7LJU4-F1
#
_cell.length_a   1.000
_cell.length_b   1.000
_cell.length_c   1.000
_cell.angle_alpha   90.00
_cell.angle_beta   90.00
_cell.angle_gamma   90.00
#
_symmetry.space_group_name_H-M   'P 1'
#
loop_
_entity.id
_entity.type
_entity.pdbx_description
1 polymer ?
#
loop_
_entity_poly.entity_id
_entity_poly.type
_entity_poly.pdbx_seq_one_letter_code
_entity_poly.pdbx_strand_id
1 'polypeptide(L)' 'MPKTIAPLPRGYYWAIPHALFPLDGPNGHDEVFPGAHCVSDGKWVTFNKNGQEVWACNAIYAAAHFDFAPAAST' A
#
# COMPACT_ATOMS: atom_id res chain seq x y z
N MET A 1 -14.51 1.25 -21.07
CA MET A 1 -14.18 2.48 -20.31
C MET A 1 -13.06 2.14 -19.34
N PRO A 2 -11.95 2.89 -19.28
CA PRO A 2 -10.93 2.63 -18.26
C PRO A 2 -11.55 2.83 -16.88
N LYS A 3 -11.36 1.86 -15.99
CA LYS A 3 -11.84 1.94 -14.61
C LYS A 3 -11.01 3.01 -13.91
N THR A 4 -11.61 4.16 -13.60
CA THR A 4 -10.92 5.22 -12.86
C THR A 4 -10.58 4.71 -11.46
N ILE A 5 -9.29 4.69 -11.11
CA ILE A 5 -8.81 4.30 -9.78
C ILE A 5 -8.88 5.54 -8.89
N ALA A 6 -9.65 5.46 -7.81
CA ALA A 6 -9.70 6.51 -6.80
C ALA A 6 -8.52 6.36 -5.82
N PRO A 7 -7.99 7.47 -5.26
CA PRO A 7 -6.98 7.40 -4.21
C PRO A 7 -7.48 6.61 -3.00
N LEU A 8 -6.59 5.85 -2.35
CA LEU A 8 -6.89 5.21 -1.07
C LEU A 8 -7.27 6.28 -0.02
N PRO A 9 -8.47 6.21 0.60
CA PRO A 9 -8.89 7.18 1.61
C PRO A 9 -7.96 7.22 2.82
N ARG A 10 -8.08 8.26 3.64
CA ARG A 10 -7.34 8.36 4.90
C ARG A 10 -7.74 7.22 5.84
N GLY A 11 -6.76 6.53 6.40
CA GLY A 11 -7.00 5.46 7.36
C GLY A 11 -5.78 4.57 7.59
N TYR A 12 -5.99 3.58 8.45
CA TYR A 12 -5.03 2.52 8.75
C TYR A 12 -5.51 1.24 8.09
N TYR A 13 -4.62 0.55 7.39
CA TYR A 13 -4.96 -0.63 6.61
C TYR A 13 -3.88 -1.70 6.74
N TRP A 14 -4.30 -2.95 6.55
CA TRP A 14 -3.42 -4.02 6.14
C TRP A 14 -3.44 -4.11 4.61
N ALA A 15 -2.27 -3.99 3.98
CA ALA A 15 -2.12 -4.00 2.52
C ALA A 15 -1.46 -5.29 2.04
N ILE A 16 -2.00 -5.89 0.98
CA ILE A 16 -1.46 -7.09 0.33
C ILE A 16 -1.19 -6.76 -1.16
N PRO A 17 0.05 -6.89 -1.66
CA PRO A 17 0.35 -6.64 -3.06
C PRO A 17 -0.31 -7.69 -3.97
N HIS A 18 -0.73 -7.27 -5.17
CA HIS A 18 -1.23 -8.20 -6.19
C HIS A 18 -0.10 -9.15 -6.65
N ALA A 19 -0.38 -10.45 -6.80
CA ALA A 19 0.65 -11.48 -7.04
C ALA A 19 1.43 -11.35 -8.37
N LEU A 20 0.96 -10.55 -9.33
CA LEU A 20 1.63 -10.29 -10.61
C LEU A 20 2.54 -9.06 -10.59
N PHE A 21 2.67 -8.41 -9.43
CA PHE A 21 3.55 -7.27 -9.30
C PHE A 21 5.01 -7.72 -9.38
N PRO A 22 5.83 -7.16 -10.30
CA PRO A 22 7.24 -7.53 -10.38
C PRO A 22 7.90 -7.10 -9.08
N LEU A 23 8.20 -8.06 -8.19
CA LEU A 23 8.82 -7.78 -6.89
C LEU A 23 10.22 -7.17 -7.07
N ASP A 24 10.95 -7.52 -8.12
CA ASP A 24 12.35 -7.09 -8.34
C ASP A 24 12.52 -5.71 -9.01
N GLY A 25 11.61 -4.76 -8.75
CA GLY A 25 11.73 -3.39 -9.26
C GLY A 25 12.63 -2.51 -8.36
N PRO A 26 13.41 -1.55 -8.90
CA PRO A 26 14.30 -0.67 -8.13
C PRO A 26 13.57 0.30 -7.16
N ASN A 27 12.25 0.17 -7.01
CA ASN A 27 11.41 1.06 -6.23
C ASN A 27 11.14 0.57 -4.79
N GLY A 28 11.60 -0.63 -4.39
CA GLY A 28 11.55 -1.10 -2.99
C GLY A 28 10.18 -1.56 -2.47
N HIS A 29 9.20 -1.79 -3.35
CA HIS A 29 7.86 -2.25 -2.95
C HIS A 29 7.79 -3.74 -2.56
N ASP A 30 8.83 -4.52 -2.87
CA ASP A 30 8.99 -5.92 -2.47
C ASP A 30 8.98 -6.09 -0.95
N GLU A 31 9.44 -5.08 -0.21
CA GLU A 31 9.43 -5.12 1.24
C GLU A 31 8.02 -5.23 1.84
N VAL A 32 7.00 -4.79 1.08
CA VAL A 32 5.58 -4.91 1.44
C VAL A 32 5.09 -6.36 1.32
N PHE A 33 5.71 -7.22 0.52
CA PHE A 33 5.28 -8.62 0.38
C PHE A 33 5.55 -9.43 1.67
N PRO A 34 4.67 -10.37 2.08
CA PRO A 34 3.34 -10.69 1.52
C PRO A 34 2.22 -9.78 2.02
N GLY A 35 2.53 -8.85 2.93
CA GLY A 35 1.66 -7.78 3.36
C GLY A 35 2.34 -6.92 4.43
N ALA A 36 1.84 -5.70 4.60
CA ALA A 36 2.31 -4.76 5.61
C ALA A 36 1.17 -3.90 6.16
N HIS A 37 1.36 -3.35 7.36
CA HIS A 37 0.49 -2.29 7.85
C HIS A 37 0.78 -1.02 7.05
N CYS A 38 -0.22 -0.20 6.78
CA CYS A 38 0.01 1.10 6.17
C CYS A 38 -0.94 2.16 6.70
N VAL A 39 -0.53 3.41 6.55
CA VAL A 39 -1.31 4.59 6.86
C VAL A 39 -1.45 5.40 5.58
N SER A 40 -2.68 5.74 5.22
CA SER A 40 -2.97 6.68 4.15
C SER A 40 -3.42 8.01 4.74
N ASP A 41 -2.97 9.13 4.16
CA ASP A 41 -3.51 10.46 4.45
C ASP A 41 -4.54 10.93 3.40
N GLY A 42 -4.80 10.11 2.38
CA GLY A 42 -5.61 10.42 1.18
C GLY A 42 -4.80 10.84 -0.05
N LYS A 43 -3.49 11.03 0.09
CA LYS A 43 -2.55 11.46 -0.96
C LYS A 43 -1.30 10.59 -1.01
N TRP A 44 -0.77 10.24 0.15
CA TRP A 44 0.39 9.38 0.37
C TRP A 44 0.02 8.20 1.25
N VAL A 45 0.72 7.09 1.04
CA VAL A 45 0.59 5.85 1.79
C VAL A 45 1.97 5.43 2.25
N THR A 46 2.12 5.27 3.56
CA THR A 46 3.35 4.80 4.21
C THR A 46 3.13 3.38 4.70
N PHE A 47 3.96 2.45 4.25
CA PHE A 47 3.94 1.04 4.62
C PHE A 47 4.96 0.79 5.73
N ASN A 48 4.52 0.07 6.77
CA ASN A 48 5.28 -0.25 7.95
C ASN A 48 5.28 -1.75 8.21
N LYS A 49 6.46 -2.30 8.50
CA LYS A 49 6.65 -3.70 8.91
C LYS A 49 7.46 -3.70 10.19
N ASN A 50 7.00 -4.46 11.20
CA ASN A 50 7.64 -4.52 12.51
C ASN A 50 7.89 -3.14 13.16
N GLY A 51 7.02 -2.16 12.87
CA GLY A 51 7.13 -0.79 13.41
C GLY A 51 8.11 0.13 12.68
N GLN A 52 8.71 -0.30 11.57
CA GLN A 52 9.57 0.54 10.73
C GLN A 52 8.91 0.82 9.38
N GLU A 53 9.04 2.05 8.89
CA GLU A 53 8.70 2.38 7.52
C GLU A 53 9.62 1.58 6.59
N VAL A 54 9.00 0.81 5.70
CA VAL A 54 9.71 0.02 4.68
C VAL A 54 9.57 0.67 3.30
N TRP A 55 8.46 1.38 3.08
CA TRP A 55 8.19 1.97 1.78
C TRP A 55 7.09 3.04 1.85
N ALA A 56 7.08 3.98 0.91
CA ALA A 56 6.01 4.94 0.75
C ALA A 56 5.73 5.23 -0.72
N CYS A 57 4.45 5.43 -1.05
CA CYS A 57 4.03 5.82 -2.40
C CYS A 57 2.77 6.68 -2.37
N ASN A 58 2.34 7.18 -3.53
CA ASN A 58 1.10 7.93 -3.60
C ASN A 58 -0.13 7.00 -3.47
N ALA A 59 -1.23 7.56 -2.97
CA ALA A 59 -2.45 6.80 -2.67
C ALA A 59 -3.17 6.23 -3.90
N ILE A 60 -2.92 6.77 -5.10
CA ILE A 60 -3.48 6.21 -6.35
C ILE A 60 -2.71 4.96 -6.74
N TYR A 61 -1.38 5.00 -6.66
CA TYR A 61 -0.51 3.85 -6.91
C TYR A 61 -0.84 2.71 -5.95
N ALA A 62 -0.95 3.02 -4.66
CA ALA A 62 -1.34 2.06 -3.64
C ALA A 62 -2.69 1.40 -3.98
N ALA A 63 -3.72 2.21 -4.30
CA ALA A 63 -5.05 1.71 -4.67
C ALA A 63 -5.07 0.87 -5.97
N ALA A 64 -4.09 1.06 -6.86
CA ALA A 64 -4.00 0.31 -8.11
C ALA A 64 -3.36 -1.08 -7.95
N HIS A 65 -2.55 -1.29 -6.91
CA HIS A 65 -1.61 -2.41 -6.84
C HIS A 65 -1.71 -3.26 -5.57
N PHE A 66 -2.53 -2.83 -4.61
CA PHE A 66 -2.72 -3.52 -3.35
C PHE A 66 -4.20 -3.70 -3.02
N ASP A 67 -4.49 -4.78 -2.31
CA ASP A 67 -5.76 -4.99 -1.64
C ASP A 67 -5.66 -4.51 -0.19
N PHE A 68 -6.70 -3.83 0.31
CA PHE A 68 -6.69 -3.21 1.63
C PHE A 68 -7.81 -3.76 2.51
N ALA A 69 -7.44 -4.20 3.72
CA ALA A 69 -8.38 -4.45 4.81
C ALA A 69 -8.24 -3.35 5.88
N PRO A 70 -9.33 -2.79 6.42
CA PRO A 70 -9.25 -1.85 7.54
C PRO A 70 -8.48 -2.48 8.70
N ALA A 71 -7.51 -1.74 9.24
CA ALA A 71 -6.76 -2.14 10.43
C ALA A 71 -7.11 -1.22 11.60
N ALA A 72 -7.12 -1.78 12.81
CA ALA A 72 -7.19 -0.96 14.00
C ALA A 72 -5.89 -0.15 14.13
N SER A 73 -6.03 1.11 14.53
CA SER A 73 -4.91 1.87 15.08
C SER A 73 -4.57 1.22 16.42
N THR A 74 -3.53 0.38 16.47
CA THR A 74 -3.01 -0.15 17.73
C THR A 74 -2.40 0.97 18.56
#